data_AF-A0A3D3QBB4-F1
#
_entry.id   AF-A0A3D3QBB4-F1
#
_cell.length_a   1.000
_cell.length_b   1.000
_cell.length_c   1.000
_cell.angle_alpha   90.00
_cell.angle_beta   90.00
_cell.angle_gamma   90.00
#
_symmetry.space_group_name_H-M   'P 1'
#
loop_
_entity.id
_entity.type
_entity.pdbx_description
1 polymer ?
#
loop_
_entity_poly.entity_id
_entity_poly.type
_entity_poly.pdbx_seq_one_letter_code
_entity_poly.pdbx_strand_id
1 'polypeptide(L)'
;MAGLRLSRSIRPLRNACFALGLTLLAVPLMLAPSSASASPSVGSGPRYVFLLLTPGLPFERLMAVPGFRKLARVGGAGLMTTRSGPGGQPLAGLQTLFNGSTSYRPETQPSLLDRALTAAGVAQCSLGPNFVPRCPHAYRRTLYVQRVAGRAGEWVATLERLLPRIDPYPSLILVLAPSVSGPMKARGDEVTPMFMARTVGAQRFPANGPLHTVTSDSTRLSGVVSNVDVAPTILRFFGVPIPTQMEGQPIRTINEPPPFDLNRRHLEYRRTYLPVQLGEVAFISLAGLPIIAALVLMGRRGRLGLRFAGAVQLLLMASAAFPLVIMAGGLLPHFTYAWVVPWLVAGTVGLAFAAERSKLRPPLGPLRFLAALSVAFVVVDLALFGGHAFRFPLEGGTALDGVRFYGMPNFAISPLLASGLILTWSLDAVAGTVLL
;
A
#
# COMPACT_ATOMS: atom_id res chain seq x y z
N MET A 1 29.78 44.25 -36.22
CA MET A 1 28.51 43.65 -36.69
C MET A 1 28.85 42.44 -37.53
N ALA A 2 28.73 41.23 -36.97
CA ALA A 2 28.96 39.98 -37.69
C ALA A 2 27.83 39.02 -37.32
N GLY A 3 26.95 38.75 -38.29
CA GLY A 3 25.72 37.99 -38.12
C GLY A 3 25.97 36.49 -38.04
N LEU A 4 25.40 35.84 -37.02
CA LEU A 4 25.32 34.38 -36.92
C LEU A 4 24.33 33.84 -37.97
N ARG A 5 24.86 33.11 -38.96
CA ARG A 5 24.08 32.30 -39.89
C ARG A 5 23.62 31.00 -39.22
N LEU A 6 22.30 30.80 -39.15
CA LEU A 6 21.67 29.52 -38.82
C LEU A 6 21.91 28.53 -39.98
N SER A 7 22.86 27.62 -39.80
CA SER A 7 23.07 26.47 -40.68
C SER A 7 22.04 25.38 -40.38
N ARG A 8 21.02 25.25 -41.25
CA ARG A 8 20.15 24.08 -41.32
C ARG A 8 20.91 22.97 -42.06
N SER A 9 21.46 22.02 -41.32
CA SER A 9 21.92 20.75 -41.86
C SER A 9 20.89 19.66 -41.53
N ILE A 10 20.10 19.30 -42.53
CA ILE A 10 19.20 18.14 -42.52
C ILE A 10 19.99 16.97 -43.14
N ARG A 11 20.36 15.97 -42.34
CA ARG A 11 20.78 14.62 -42.80
C ARG A 11 20.42 13.53 -41.76
N PRO A 12 20.25 12.28 -42.19
CA PRO A 12 19.01 11.55 -41.95
C PRO A 12 19.02 10.59 -40.75
N LEU A 13 17.79 10.32 -40.29
CA LEU A 13 17.36 9.22 -39.44
C LEU A 13 17.98 7.89 -39.89
N ARG A 14 18.77 7.24 -39.02
CA ARG A 14 18.98 5.79 -39.11
C ARG A 14 19.09 5.06 -37.77
N ASN A 15 19.24 5.77 -36.65
CA ASN A 15 19.47 5.15 -35.35
C ASN A 15 18.30 5.30 -34.35
N ALA A 16 17.21 5.97 -34.72
CA ALA A 16 16.03 6.16 -33.85
C ALA A 16 14.97 5.06 -34.00
N CYS A 17 15.02 4.24 -35.05
CA CYS A 17 14.02 3.18 -35.29
C CYS A 17 14.27 1.89 -34.50
N PHE A 18 15.45 1.70 -33.88
CA PHE A 18 15.74 0.47 -33.13
C PHE A 18 15.23 0.48 -31.67
N ALA A 19 14.83 1.63 -31.13
CA ALA A 19 14.30 1.74 -29.76
C ALA A 19 12.76 1.77 -29.69
N LEU A 20 12.07 1.92 -30.82
CA LEU A 20 10.60 2.01 -30.90
C LEU A 20 9.91 0.68 -31.27
N GLY A 21 10.66 -0.33 -31.69
CA GLY A 21 10.11 -1.62 -32.12
C GLY A 21 9.75 -2.60 -31.00
N LEU A 22 10.11 -2.32 -29.74
CA LEU A 22 9.88 -3.25 -28.62
C LEU A 22 8.80 -2.80 -27.62
N THR A 23 8.31 -1.57 -27.72
CA THR A 23 7.28 -1.03 -26.81
C THR A 23 5.85 -1.14 -27.35
N LEU A 24 5.68 -1.40 -28.65
CA LEU A 24 4.36 -1.42 -29.31
C LEU A 24 3.75 -2.82 -29.52
N LEU A 25 4.44 -3.90 -29.11
CA LEU A 25 3.93 -5.27 -29.28
C LEU A 25 3.44 -5.95 -27.97
N ALA A 26 3.41 -5.22 -26.85
CA ALA A 26 3.05 -5.79 -25.54
C ALA A 26 1.66 -5.36 -25.01
N VAL A 27 0.84 -4.64 -25.77
CA VAL A 27 -0.40 -4.01 -25.24
C VAL A 27 -1.66 -4.30 -26.08
N PRO A 28 -1.94 -5.56 -26.47
CA PRO A 28 -3.29 -6.03 -26.12
C PRO A 28 -3.32 -7.55 -25.88
N LEU A 29 -3.05 -8.00 -24.66
CA LEU A 29 -3.42 -9.36 -24.24
C LEU A 29 -3.69 -9.45 -22.73
N MET A 30 -4.45 -8.50 -22.17
CA MET A 30 -4.84 -8.52 -20.75
C MET A 30 -6.32 -8.14 -20.52
N LEU A 31 -7.17 -8.27 -21.54
CA LEU A 31 -8.63 -8.18 -21.41
C LEU A 31 -9.25 -9.58 -21.49
N ALA A 32 -8.85 -10.46 -20.57
CA ALA A 32 -9.66 -11.64 -20.28
C ALA A 32 -10.71 -11.21 -19.24
N PRO A 33 -12.02 -11.36 -19.50
CA PRO A 33 -13.04 -11.13 -18.47
C PRO A 33 -12.76 -12.07 -17.30
N SER A 34 -12.62 -11.50 -16.10
CA SER A 34 -12.49 -12.28 -14.88
C SER A 34 -13.73 -13.15 -14.72
N SER A 35 -13.56 -14.46 -14.80
CA SER A 35 -14.62 -15.44 -14.57
C SER A 35 -15.28 -15.16 -13.23
N ALA A 36 -16.55 -14.75 -13.26
CA ALA A 36 -17.38 -14.61 -12.07
C ALA A 36 -17.43 -15.98 -11.38
N SER A 37 -16.61 -16.14 -10.35
CA SER A 37 -16.60 -17.37 -9.56
C SER A 37 -17.90 -17.41 -8.77
N ALA A 38 -18.82 -18.29 -9.18
CA ALA A 38 -20.04 -18.56 -8.46
C ALA A 38 -19.71 -18.83 -6.99
N SER A 39 -20.35 -18.09 -6.08
CA SER A 39 -20.19 -18.35 -4.64
C SER A 39 -20.64 -19.78 -4.37
N PRO A 40 -19.82 -20.63 -3.73
CA PRO A 40 -20.21 -21.99 -3.41
C PRO A 40 -21.50 -21.95 -2.60
N SER A 41 -22.47 -22.78 -2.97
CA SER A 41 -23.75 -22.91 -2.28
C SER A 41 -23.50 -23.11 -0.79
N VAL A 42 -23.81 -22.08 -0.01
CA VAL A 42 -23.63 -22.06 1.44
C VAL A 42 -24.64 -23.04 2.04
N GLY A 43 -24.19 -24.23 2.41
CA GLY A 43 -25.01 -25.23 3.09
C GLY A 43 -25.74 -24.65 4.31
N SER A 44 -27.01 -25.03 4.48
CA SER A 44 -28.00 -24.50 5.43
C SER A 44 -27.74 -24.85 6.91
N GLY A 45 -26.65 -25.56 7.20
CA GLY A 45 -26.28 -25.98 8.54
C GLY A 45 -25.89 -24.83 9.48
N PRO A 46 -25.79 -25.12 10.79
CA PRO A 46 -25.32 -24.15 11.78
C PRO A 46 -23.93 -23.61 11.45
N ARG A 47 -23.67 -22.34 11.79
CA ARG A 47 -22.40 -21.63 11.53
C ARG A 47 -22.14 -20.61 12.61
N TYR A 48 -20.87 -20.46 12.98
CA TYR A 48 -20.48 -19.55 14.05
C TYR A 48 -19.32 -18.64 13.62
N VAL A 49 -19.38 -17.38 14.03
CA VAL A 49 -18.27 -16.43 13.86
C VAL A 49 -17.83 -15.96 15.24
N PHE A 50 -16.53 -15.99 15.50
CA PHE A 50 -15.90 -15.48 16.71
C PHE A 50 -15.05 -14.27 16.36
N LEU A 51 -15.56 -13.07 16.61
CA LEU A 51 -14.86 -11.80 16.44
C LEU A 51 -14.27 -11.35 17.77
N LEU A 52 -12.94 -11.47 17.89
CA LEU A 52 -12.18 -11.19 19.10
C LEU A 52 -11.37 -9.92 18.91
N LEU A 53 -11.74 -8.88 19.65
CA LEU A 53 -11.15 -7.56 19.60
C LEU A 53 -10.07 -7.43 20.68
N THR A 54 -8.86 -7.14 20.25
CA THR A 54 -7.66 -7.01 21.10
C THR A 54 -7.28 -5.52 21.28
N PRO A 55 -6.58 -5.14 22.36
CA PRO A 55 -6.21 -3.76 22.67
C PRO A 55 -5.04 -3.22 21.82
N GLY A 56 -4.66 -3.89 20.72
CA GLY A 56 -3.57 -3.44 19.83
C GLY A 56 -2.19 -3.83 20.35
N LEU A 57 -1.79 -5.07 20.12
CA LEU A 57 -0.42 -5.53 20.36
C LEU A 57 0.36 -5.58 19.04
N PRO A 58 1.69 -5.38 19.07
CA PRO A 58 2.53 -5.56 17.89
C PRO A 58 2.37 -6.94 17.24
N PHE A 59 2.42 -6.97 15.91
CA PHE A 59 2.31 -8.21 15.12
C PHE A 59 3.34 -9.26 15.55
N GLU A 60 4.61 -8.88 15.73
CA GLU A 60 5.66 -9.82 16.16
C GLU A 60 5.39 -10.40 17.54
N ARG A 61 4.84 -9.59 18.47
CA ARG A 61 4.52 -10.07 19.83
C ARG A 61 3.41 -11.11 19.82
N LEU A 62 2.39 -10.92 18.99
CA LEU A 62 1.34 -11.94 18.85
C LEU A 62 1.88 -13.19 18.15
N MET A 63 2.66 -13.04 17.09
CA MET A 63 3.29 -14.18 16.41
C MET A 63 4.33 -14.93 17.25
N ALA A 64 4.84 -14.34 18.34
CA ALA A 64 5.68 -15.04 19.31
C ALA A 64 4.89 -16.02 20.20
N VAL A 65 3.57 -15.85 20.30
CA VAL A 65 2.71 -16.74 21.10
C VAL A 65 2.32 -17.97 20.26
N PRO A 66 2.59 -19.21 20.73
CA PRO A 66 2.34 -20.44 19.96
C PRO A 66 0.90 -20.58 19.43
N GLY A 67 -0.08 -20.13 20.22
CA GLY A 67 -1.48 -20.16 19.83
C GLY A 67 -1.81 -19.32 18.59
N PHE A 68 -1.20 -18.15 18.44
CA PHE A 68 -1.42 -17.32 17.24
C PHE A 68 -0.77 -17.91 16.00
N ARG A 69 0.38 -18.59 16.14
CA ARG A 69 0.98 -19.36 15.04
C ARG A 69 0.06 -20.48 14.59
N LYS A 70 -0.57 -21.19 15.53
CA LYS A 70 -1.59 -22.20 15.25
C LYS A 70 -2.76 -21.64 14.43
N LEU A 71 -3.30 -20.47 14.78
CA LEU A 71 -4.32 -19.77 13.97
C LEU A 71 -3.80 -19.44 12.56
N ALA A 72 -2.58 -18.91 12.48
CA ALA A 72 -1.95 -18.57 11.21
C ALA A 72 -1.68 -19.78 10.30
N ARG A 73 -1.55 -20.99 10.84
CA ARG A 73 -1.47 -22.24 10.05
C ARG A 73 -2.82 -22.71 9.52
N VAL A 74 -3.93 -22.29 10.13
CA VAL A 74 -5.26 -22.74 9.69
C VAL A 74 -5.89 -21.77 8.70
N GLY A 75 -5.74 -20.47 8.88
CA GLY A 75 -6.28 -19.48 7.94
C GLY A 75 -5.42 -18.24 7.71
N GLY A 76 -4.34 -18.05 8.46
CA GLY A 76 -3.35 -17.01 8.16
C GLY A 76 -3.35 -15.80 9.08
N ALA A 77 -2.25 -15.07 9.00
CA ALA A 77 -2.00 -13.84 9.75
C ALA A 77 -1.56 -12.72 8.81
N GLY A 78 -1.99 -11.49 9.10
CA GLY A 78 -1.65 -10.31 8.32
C GLY A 78 -1.68 -9.03 9.14
N LEU A 79 -1.40 -7.93 8.45
CA LEU A 79 -1.50 -6.57 8.93
C LEU A 79 -2.84 -5.99 8.45
N MET A 80 -3.52 -5.26 9.33
CA MET A 80 -4.77 -4.59 9.05
C MET A 80 -4.58 -3.09 9.17
N THR A 81 -4.90 -2.36 8.10
CA THR A 81 -4.94 -0.90 8.16
C THR A 81 -6.21 -0.48 8.88
N THR A 82 -6.11 0.39 9.89
CA THR A 82 -7.27 0.89 10.65
C THR A 82 -7.76 2.20 10.05
N ARG A 83 -8.39 2.14 8.88
CA ARG A 83 -8.91 3.34 8.21
C ARG A 83 -10.05 3.93 9.03
N SER A 84 -9.97 5.21 9.34
CA SER A 84 -11.02 5.96 10.00
C SER A 84 -11.53 7.05 9.05
N GLY A 85 -12.84 7.32 9.09
CA GLY A 85 -13.41 8.47 8.38
C GLY A 85 -12.81 9.81 8.88
N PRO A 86 -13.07 10.92 8.18
CA PRO A 86 -12.55 12.24 8.56
C PRO A 86 -12.91 12.58 10.01
N GLY A 87 -11.91 12.93 10.84
CA GLY A 87 -12.12 13.38 12.23
C GLY A 87 -11.55 12.47 13.34
N GLY A 88 -10.96 11.32 13.00
CA GLY A 88 -10.04 10.59 13.91
C GLY A 88 -10.60 10.14 15.27
N GLN A 89 -11.92 9.97 15.40
CA GLN A 89 -12.52 9.65 16.69
C GLN A 89 -12.07 8.27 17.25
N PRO A 90 -11.99 8.09 18.58
CA PRO A 90 -11.53 6.85 19.21
C PRO A 90 -12.31 5.59 18.79
N LEU A 91 -13.58 5.74 18.42
CA LEU A 91 -14.46 4.64 17.97
C LEU A 91 -14.50 4.46 16.45
N ALA A 92 -13.87 5.36 15.68
CA ALA A 92 -13.98 5.37 14.22
C ALA A 92 -13.50 4.06 13.59
N GLY A 93 -12.41 3.47 14.10
CA GLY A 93 -11.89 2.20 13.59
C GLY A 93 -12.87 1.03 13.77
N LEU A 94 -13.62 1.02 14.88
CA LEU A 94 -14.64 0.01 15.17
C LEU A 94 -15.90 0.23 14.34
N GLN A 95 -16.31 1.48 14.14
CA GLN A 95 -17.44 1.82 13.27
C GLN A 95 -17.15 1.41 11.82
N THR A 96 -15.98 1.78 11.28
CA THR A 96 -15.55 1.36 9.94
C THR A 96 -15.58 -0.17 9.81
N LEU A 97 -15.11 -0.87 10.84
CA LEU A 97 -15.07 -2.34 10.86
C LEU A 97 -16.47 -2.96 10.72
N PHE A 98 -17.45 -2.48 11.49
CA PHE A 98 -18.82 -2.99 11.45
C PHE A 98 -19.63 -2.46 10.26
N ASN A 99 -19.26 -1.32 9.70
CA ASN A 99 -19.93 -0.78 8.52
C ASN A 99 -19.37 -1.34 7.22
N GLY A 100 -18.12 -1.81 7.20
CA GLY A 100 -17.43 -2.14 5.97
C GLY A 100 -17.24 -0.94 5.04
N SER A 101 -17.35 0.29 5.55
CA SER A 101 -17.23 1.54 4.80
C SER A 101 -16.70 2.65 5.70
N THR A 102 -15.87 3.52 5.13
CA THR A 102 -15.37 4.74 5.79
C THR A 102 -16.29 5.94 5.63
N SER A 103 -17.17 5.89 4.63
CA SER A 103 -18.10 6.96 4.29
C SER A 103 -19.42 6.87 5.05
N TYR A 104 -19.77 5.68 5.54
CA TYR A 104 -21.03 5.47 6.26
C TYR A 104 -20.93 5.93 7.72
N ARG A 105 -21.67 7.00 8.06
CA ARG A 105 -21.80 7.53 9.42
C ARG A 105 -23.17 7.19 10.01
N PRO A 106 -23.26 6.24 10.94
CA PRO A 106 -24.49 6.03 11.69
C PRO A 106 -24.59 7.12 12.76
N GLU A 107 -25.34 8.18 12.51
CA GLU A 107 -25.65 9.15 13.57
C GLU A 107 -26.62 8.57 14.61
N THR A 108 -27.49 7.63 14.20
CA THR A 108 -28.46 6.95 15.09
C THR A 108 -28.82 5.52 14.68
N GLN A 109 -28.30 5.03 13.55
CA GLN A 109 -28.70 3.74 12.97
C GLN A 109 -27.76 2.59 13.35
N PRO A 110 -28.27 1.35 13.40
CA PRO A 110 -27.41 0.16 13.46
C PRO A 110 -26.40 0.12 12.31
N SER A 111 -25.27 -0.54 12.56
CA SER A 111 -24.22 -0.72 11.55
C SER A 111 -24.72 -1.47 10.32
N LEU A 112 -24.03 -1.32 9.18
CA LEU A 112 -24.38 -2.07 7.97
C LEU A 112 -24.32 -3.59 8.19
N LEU A 113 -23.33 -4.08 8.95
CA LEU A 113 -23.26 -5.50 9.33
C LEU A 113 -24.48 -5.89 10.17
N ASP A 114 -24.82 -5.10 11.18
CA ASP A 114 -25.92 -5.40 12.10
C ASP A 114 -27.26 -5.53 11.36
N ARG A 115 -27.55 -4.59 10.45
CA ARG A 115 -28.76 -4.65 9.62
C ARG A 115 -28.79 -5.88 8.72
N ALA A 116 -27.67 -6.19 8.06
CA ALA A 116 -27.59 -7.34 7.16
C ALA A 116 -27.71 -8.68 7.90
N LEU A 117 -27.09 -8.81 9.08
CA LEU A 117 -27.20 -10.00 9.91
C LEU A 117 -28.62 -10.19 10.47
N THR A 118 -29.23 -9.12 10.96
CA THR A 118 -30.61 -9.15 11.49
C THR A 118 -31.61 -9.54 10.41
N ALA A 119 -31.51 -8.95 9.21
CA ALA A 119 -32.35 -9.29 8.07
C ALA A 119 -32.19 -10.77 7.64
N ALA A 120 -31.03 -11.37 7.87
CA ALA A 120 -30.74 -12.76 7.55
C ALA A 120 -30.99 -13.75 8.72
N GLY A 121 -31.55 -13.27 9.84
CA GLY A 121 -31.81 -14.10 11.03
C GLY A 121 -30.54 -14.62 11.72
N VAL A 122 -29.41 -13.92 11.57
CA VAL A 122 -28.16 -14.22 12.26
C VAL A 122 -28.12 -13.46 13.57
N ALA A 123 -28.03 -14.19 14.68
CA ALA A 123 -27.97 -13.57 16.00
C ALA A 123 -26.59 -12.98 16.27
N GLN A 124 -26.57 -11.87 16.99
CA GLN A 124 -25.37 -11.24 17.49
C GLN A 124 -25.34 -11.36 19.01
N CYS A 125 -24.28 -11.95 19.53
CA CYS A 125 -24.15 -12.22 20.95
C CYS A 125 -22.79 -11.73 21.47
N SER A 126 -22.75 -11.49 22.78
CA SER A 126 -21.50 -11.29 23.50
C SER A 126 -21.01 -12.61 24.09
N LEU A 127 -19.71 -12.72 24.32
CA LEU A 127 -19.14 -13.79 25.11
C LEU A 127 -18.94 -13.30 26.54
N GLY A 128 -19.45 -14.03 27.52
CA GLY A 128 -19.14 -13.76 28.91
C GLY A 128 -17.63 -13.96 29.20
N PRO A 129 -17.17 -13.57 30.40
CA PRO A 129 -15.89 -14.05 30.92
C PRO A 129 -15.85 -15.59 30.82
N ASN A 130 -14.70 -16.14 30.43
CA ASN A 130 -14.50 -17.56 30.08
C ASN A 130 -15.24 -18.06 28.82
N PHE A 131 -15.62 -17.14 27.92
CA PHE A 131 -16.22 -17.46 26.62
C PHE A 131 -17.55 -18.21 26.71
N VAL A 132 -18.31 -18.00 27.79
CA VAL A 132 -19.67 -18.53 27.91
C VAL A 132 -20.62 -17.70 27.03
N PRO A 133 -21.33 -18.31 26.05
CA PRO A 133 -22.29 -17.58 25.21
C PRO A 133 -23.33 -16.84 26.05
N ARG A 134 -23.46 -15.52 25.86
CA ARG A 134 -24.57 -14.73 26.39
C ARG A 134 -25.51 -14.41 25.23
N CYS A 135 -26.40 -15.35 24.94
CA CYS A 135 -27.47 -15.20 23.96
C CYS A 135 -28.83 -15.40 24.65
N PRO A 136 -29.89 -14.66 24.26
CA PRO A 136 -31.24 -14.91 24.77
C PRO A 136 -31.78 -16.29 24.36
N HIS A 137 -31.35 -16.78 23.19
CA HIS A 137 -31.81 -18.05 22.60
C HIS A 137 -30.67 -18.80 21.91
N ALA A 138 -30.87 -20.11 21.68
CA ALA A 138 -29.95 -20.93 20.89
C ALA A 138 -30.17 -20.68 19.39
N TYR A 139 -29.23 -20.00 18.74
CA TYR A 139 -29.30 -19.71 17.31
C TYR A 139 -28.39 -20.64 16.51
N ARG A 140 -28.88 -21.07 15.33
CA ARG A 140 -28.09 -21.86 14.38
C ARG A 140 -26.99 -21.04 13.71
N ARG A 141 -27.18 -19.72 13.59
CA ARG A 141 -26.21 -18.80 12.99
C ARG A 141 -25.95 -17.69 14.00
N THR A 142 -24.71 -17.61 14.49
CA THR A 142 -24.38 -16.64 15.55
C THR A 142 -23.03 -15.98 15.30
N LEU A 143 -23.02 -14.66 15.37
CA LEU A 143 -21.80 -13.85 15.50
C LEU A 143 -21.57 -13.56 16.99
N TYR A 144 -20.46 -14.06 17.53
CA TYR A 144 -19.96 -13.74 18.85
C TYR A 144 -18.93 -12.62 18.77
N VAL A 145 -19.21 -11.49 19.41
CA VAL A 145 -18.28 -10.36 19.51
C VAL A 145 -17.76 -10.26 20.93
N GLN A 146 -16.44 -10.26 21.09
CA GLN A 146 -15.81 -10.11 22.40
C GLN A 146 -14.67 -9.12 22.37
N ARG A 147 -14.71 -8.14 23.27
CA ARG A 147 -13.52 -7.38 23.64
C ARG A 147 -12.74 -8.19 24.66
N VAL A 148 -11.51 -8.54 24.32
CA VAL A 148 -10.70 -9.37 25.20
C VAL A 148 -9.84 -8.46 26.08
N ALA A 149 -10.11 -8.49 27.38
CA ALA A 149 -9.28 -7.89 28.41
C ALA A 149 -8.34 -8.97 28.98
N GLY A 150 -7.03 -8.72 29.06
CA GLY A 150 -6.06 -9.69 29.61
C GLY A 150 -4.75 -9.81 28.82
N ARG A 151 -3.94 -10.83 29.14
CA ARG A 151 -2.67 -11.13 28.45
C ARG A 151 -2.94 -11.99 27.21
N ALA A 152 -2.35 -11.64 26.07
CA ALA A 152 -2.59 -12.30 24.77
C ALA A 152 -2.45 -13.85 24.79
N GLY A 153 -1.58 -14.40 25.64
CA GLY A 153 -1.38 -15.85 25.77
C GLY A 153 -2.57 -16.59 26.40
N GLU A 154 -3.27 -15.96 27.35
CA GLU A 154 -4.43 -16.57 28.03
C GLU A 154 -5.62 -16.74 27.09
N TRP A 155 -5.69 -15.92 26.05
CA TRP A 155 -6.83 -15.88 25.13
C TRP A 155 -6.81 -17.03 24.15
N VAL A 156 -5.64 -17.33 23.59
CA VAL A 156 -5.55 -18.44 22.63
C VAL A 156 -5.70 -19.79 23.34
N ALA A 157 -5.15 -19.92 24.55
CA ALA A 157 -5.42 -21.09 25.39
C ALA A 157 -6.92 -21.27 25.68
N THR A 158 -7.67 -20.17 25.79
CA THR A 158 -9.11 -20.22 26.00
C THR A 158 -9.89 -20.55 24.72
N LEU A 159 -9.49 -20.01 23.57
CA LEU A 159 -10.00 -20.43 22.27
C LEU A 159 -9.78 -21.92 22.02
N GLU A 160 -8.59 -22.44 22.30
CA GLU A 160 -8.26 -23.86 22.14
C GLU A 160 -9.12 -24.77 23.04
N ARG A 161 -9.54 -24.29 24.22
CA ARG A 161 -10.49 -25.00 25.09
C ARG A 161 -11.93 -24.90 24.61
N LEU A 162 -12.28 -23.80 23.93
CA LEU A 162 -13.63 -23.52 23.46
C LEU A 162 -13.97 -24.28 22.18
N LEU A 163 -13.05 -24.30 21.23
CA LEU A 163 -13.30 -24.78 19.87
C LEU A 163 -13.71 -26.26 19.80
N PRO A 164 -13.13 -27.17 20.62
CA PRO A 164 -13.63 -28.54 20.72
C PRO A 164 -15.05 -28.66 21.29
N ARG A 165 -15.55 -27.65 22.02
CA ARG A 165 -16.91 -27.64 22.60
C ARG A 165 -17.99 -27.12 21.65
N ILE A 166 -17.60 -26.53 20.51
CA ILE A 166 -18.49 -25.94 19.50
C ILE A 166 -18.61 -26.86 18.25
N ASP A 167 -18.12 -28.10 18.37
CA ASP A 167 -18.12 -29.17 17.36
C ASP A 167 -19.52 -29.40 16.73
N PRO A 168 -19.67 -29.80 15.45
CA PRO A 168 -18.73 -29.92 14.32
C PRO A 168 -18.95 -28.84 13.24
N TYR A 169 -19.54 -27.70 13.61
CA TYR A 169 -20.07 -26.74 12.64
C TYR A 169 -18.98 -25.83 12.06
N PRO A 170 -19.10 -25.43 10.78
CA PRO A 170 -18.19 -24.46 10.19
C PRO A 170 -18.11 -23.20 11.07
N SER A 171 -16.89 -22.84 11.46
CA SER A 171 -16.63 -21.66 12.27
C SER A 171 -15.58 -20.75 11.63
N LEU A 172 -15.78 -19.44 11.77
CA LEU A 172 -14.80 -18.42 11.38
C LEU A 172 -14.32 -17.70 12.64
N ILE A 173 -13.02 -17.66 12.84
CA ILE A 173 -12.37 -17.00 13.96
C ILE A 173 -11.61 -15.81 13.39
N LEU A 174 -11.89 -14.63 13.93
CA LEU A 174 -11.23 -13.38 13.59
C LEU A 174 -10.64 -12.80 14.87
N VAL A 175 -9.32 -12.63 14.92
CA VAL A 175 -8.64 -11.96 16.05
C VAL A 175 -7.94 -10.72 15.51
N LEU A 176 -8.35 -9.55 15.97
CA LEU A 176 -7.86 -8.29 15.41
C LEU A 176 -7.84 -7.18 16.45
N ALA A 177 -7.12 -6.08 16.17
CA ALA A 177 -7.26 -4.86 16.95
C ALA A 177 -7.98 -3.79 16.11
N PRO A 178 -9.09 -3.21 16.59
CA PRO A 178 -9.84 -2.21 15.82
C PRO A 178 -9.13 -0.84 15.76
N SER A 179 -8.07 -0.66 16.56
CA SER A 179 -7.29 0.57 16.64
C SER A 179 -5.85 0.29 17.06
N VAL A 180 -4.93 1.14 16.63
CA VAL A 180 -3.53 1.16 17.06
C VAL A 180 -3.42 1.61 18.52
N SER A 181 -2.64 0.90 19.33
CA SER A 181 -2.43 1.24 20.75
C SER A 181 -1.42 2.37 20.94
N GLY A 182 -1.43 3.02 22.10
CA GLY A 182 -0.44 4.06 22.46
C GLY A 182 1.02 3.62 22.26
N PRO A 183 1.44 2.46 22.79
CA PRO A 183 2.80 1.93 22.57
C PRO A 183 3.14 1.66 21.10
N MET A 184 2.16 1.29 20.27
CA MET A 184 2.37 1.11 18.84
C MET A 184 2.55 2.46 18.13
N LYS A 185 1.71 3.45 18.43
CA LYS A 185 1.87 4.82 17.91
C LYS A 185 3.24 5.41 18.26
N ALA A 186 3.68 5.23 19.51
CA ALA A 186 4.97 5.74 19.98
C ALA A 186 6.18 5.18 19.21
N ARG A 187 6.05 4.00 18.58
CA ARG A 187 7.10 3.39 17.76
C ARG A 187 6.88 3.55 16.24
N GLY A 188 5.85 4.30 15.84
CA GLY A 188 5.44 4.46 14.44
C GLY A 188 4.78 3.22 13.81
N ASP A 189 4.28 2.29 14.63
CA ASP A 189 3.55 1.11 14.16
C ASP A 189 2.07 1.45 14.01
N GLU A 190 1.64 1.72 12.78
CA GLU A 190 0.29 2.25 12.49
C GLU A 190 -0.67 1.20 11.91
N VAL A 191 -0.22 -0.05 11.83
CA VAL A 191 -1.03 -1.17 11.37
C VAL A 191 -1.30 -2.13 12.51
N THR A 192 -2.50 -2.71 12.55
CA THR A 192 -2.87 -3.66 13.61
C THR A 192 -2.74 -5.10 13.12
N PRO A 193 -2.45 -6.06 14.01
CA PRO A 193 -2.45 -7.46 13.62
C PRO A 193 -3.87 -7.97 13.35
N MET A 194 -3.98 -8.88 12.39
CA MET A 194 -5.19 -9.61 12.05
C MET A 194 -4.87 -11.09 11.89
N PHE A 195 -5.69 -11.94 12.50
CA PHE A 195 -5.66 -13.39 12.34
C PHE A 195 -7.03 -13.87 11.89
N MET A 196 -7.03 -14.76 10.91
CA MET A 196 -8.23 -15.43 10.43
C MET A 196 -8.01 -16.92 10.48
N ALA A 197 -8.99 -17.67 10.97
CA ALA A 197 -9.00 -19.12 10.85
C ALA A 197 -10.41 -19.58 10.51
N ARG A 198 -10.51 -20.49 9.55
CA ARG A 198 -11.76 -21.18 9.24
C ARG A 198 -11.61 -22.64 9.65
N THR A 199 -12.53 -23.10 10.48
CA THR A 199 -12.58 -24.51 10.89
C THR A 199 -13.81 -25.17 10.29
N VAL A 200 -13.68 -26.45 9.91
CA VAL A 200 -14.80 -27.31 9.53
C VAL A 200 -14.68 -28.60 10.36
N GLY A 201 -15.71 -28.93 11.14
CA GLY A 201 -15.66 -30.08 12.04
C GLY A 201 -14.63 -29.94 13.16
N ALA A 202 -14.18 -31.10 13.68
CA ALA A 202 -13.15 -31.23 14.71
C ALA A 202 -11.73 -30.91 14.20
N GLN A 203 -11.57 -29.91 13.32
CA GLN A 203 -10.28 -29.51 12.79
C GLN A 203 -9.40 -29.01 13.94
N ARG A 204 -8.35 -29.77 14.25
CA ARG A 204 -7.36 -29.40 15.25
C ARG A 204 -6.44 -28.34 14.65
N PHE A 205 -6.12 -27.30 15.42
CA PHE A 205 -5.06 -26.38 15.05
C PHE A 205 -3.74 -27.13 15.02
N PRO A 206 -3.11 -27.27 13.84
CA PRO A 206 -1.92 -28.07 13.74
C PRO A 206 -0.77 -27.38 14.48
N ALA A 207 -0.06 -28.15 15.30
CA ALA A 207 1.09 -27.66 16.06
C ALA A 207 2.26 -27.27 15.14
N ASN A 208 2.34 -27.92 13.97
CA ASN A 208 3.40 -27.78 12.97
C ASN A 208 2.79 -27.56 11.57
N GLY A 209 3.62 -27.17 10.60
CA GLY A 209 3.19 -26.86 9.24
C GLY A 209 3.47 -25.42 8.83
N PRO A 210 3.33 -25.09 7.53
CA PRO A 210 3.57 -23.76 7.01
C PRO A 210 2.59 -22.76 7.61
N LEU A 211 3.07 -21.53 7.81
CA LEU A 211 2.21 -20.41 8.17
C LEU A 211 1.63 -19.83 6.88
N HIS A 212 0.38 -19.37 6.96
CA HIS A 212 -0.30 -18.71 5.86
C HIS A 212 -0.50 -17.22 6.16
N THR A 213 -0.91 -16.48 5.15
CA THR A 213 -1.26 -15.07 5.28
C THR A 213 -2.65 -14.79 4.72
N VAL A 214 -3.12 -13.58 4.95
CA VAL A 214 -4.43 -13.10 4.50
C VAL A 214 -4.27 -12.04 3.42
N THR A 215 -5.25 -11.94 2.53
CA THR A 215 -5.32 -10.89 1.52
C THR A 215 -6.76 -10.51 1.23
N SER A 216 -6.96 -9.36 0.60
CA SER A 216 -8.25 -8.82 0.19
C SER A 216 -8.09 -8.08 -1.13
N ASP A 217 -9.12 -8.07 -1.97
CA ASP A 217 -9.11 -7.31 -3.22
C ASP A 217 -9.21 -5.79 -2.99
N SER A 218 -9.59 -5.36 -1.78
CA SER A 218 -9.51 -3.95 -1.37
C SER A 218 -8.07 -3.45 -1.33
N THR A 219 -7.16 -4.28 -0.83
CA THR A 219 -5.75 -3.92 -0.66
C THR A 219 -4.90 -4.38 -1.83
N ARG A 220 -5.24 -5.52 -2.44
CA ARG A 220 -4.44 -6.17 -3.51
C ARG A 220 -2.99 -6.44 -3.07
N LEU A 221 -2.78 -6.61 -1.77
CA LEU A 221 -1.48 -6.88 -1.17
C LEU A 221 -1.57 -8.16 -0.34
N SER A 222 -0.61 -9.06 -0.55
CA SER A 222 -0.43 -10.22 0.31
C SER A 222 -0.03 -9.78 1.71
N GLY A 223 -0.72 -10.31 2.72
CA GLY A 223 -0.51 -10.01 4.12
C GLY A 223 -1.02 -8.65 4.57
N VAL A 224 -1.76 -7.91 3.75
CA VAL A 224 -2.41 -6.66 4.14
C VAL A 224 -3.90 -6.73 3.87
N VAL A 225 -4.71 -6.37 4.85
CA VAL A 225 -6.16 -6.20 4.72
C VAL A 225 -6.56 -4.84 5.30
N SER A 226 -7.79 -4.42 5.05
CA SER A 226 -8.34 -3.21 5.66
C SER A 226 -9.44 -3.55 6.66
N ASN A 227 -9.65 -2.70 7.67
CA ASN A 227 -10.75 -2.90 8.62
C ASN A 227 -12.13 -2.90 7.93
N VAL A 228 -12.29 -2.24 6.77
CA VAL A 228 -13.51 -2.32 5.95
C VAL A 228 -13.79 -3.73 5.42
N ASP A 229 -12.79 -4.61 5.37
CA ASP A 229 -12.91 -5.96 4.82
C ASP A 229 -13.55 -6.96 5.80
N VAL A 230 -13.63 -6.61 7.09
CA VAL A 230 -14.08 -7.53 8.14
C VAL A 230 -15.58 -7.83 8.01
N ALA A 231 -16.43 -6.80 7.93
CA ALA A 231 -17.87 -6.98 7.75
C ALA A 231 -18.25 -7.84 6.50
N PRO A 232 -17.74 -7.56 5.29
CA PRO A 232 -18.04 -8.38 4.11
C PRO A 232 -17.51 -9.81 4.25
N THR A 233 -16.41 -10.04 4.98
CA THR A 233 -15.91 -11.39 5.30
C THR A 233 -16.91 -12.17 6.16
N ILE A 234 -17.46 -11.53 7.19
CA ILE A 234 -18.46 -12.13 8.09
C ILE A 234 -19.73 -12.47 7.31
N LEU A 235 -20.24 -11.54 6.50
CA LEU A 235 -21.43 -11.75 5.67
C LEU A 235 -21.24 -12.90 4.68
N ARG A 236 -20.11 -12.91 3.96
CA ARG A 236 -19.77 -14.00 3.03
C ARG A 236 -19.75 -15.34 3.73
N PHE A 237 -19.20 -15.41 4.94
CA PHE A 237 -19.14 -16.66 5.70
C PHE A 237 -20.53 -17.20 6.06
N PHE A 238 -21.47 -16.32 6.43
CA PHE A 238 -22.87 -16.70 6.67
C PHE A 238 -23.69 -16.92 5.39
N GLY A 239 -23.15 -16.58 4.21
CA GLY A 239 -23.89 -16.62 2.95
C GLY A 239 -24.93 -15.51 2.84
N VAL A 240 -24.72 -14.40 3.53
CA VAL A 240 -25.58 -13.20 3.47
C VAL A 240 -25.06 -12.30 2.34
N PRO A 241 -25.93 -11.75 1.47
CA PRO A 241 -25.52 -10.79 0.45
C PRO A 241 -24.79 -9.60 1.07
N ILE A 242 -23.69 -9.18 0.45
CA ILE A 242 -22.91 -8.02 0.89
C ILE A 242 -23.59 -6.75 0.35
N PRO A 243 -24.02 -5.81 1.21
CA PRO A 243 -24.62 -4.55 0.75
C PRO A 243 -23.65 -3.75 -0.13
N THR A 244 -24.17 -3.12 -1.19
CA THR A 244 -23.36 -2.31 -2.13
C THR A 244 -22.75 -1.06 -1.49
N GLN A 245 -23.25 -0.65 -0.31
CA GLN A 245 -22.69 0.43 0.49
C GLN A 245 -21.38 0.04 1.20
N MET A 246 -21.05 -1.25 1.28
CA MET A 246 -19.76 -1.69 1.81
C MET A 246 -18.66 -1.48 0.76
N GLU A 247 -17.59 -0.79 1.16
CA GLU A 247 -16.41 -0.51 0.35
C GLU A 247 -15.44 -1.70 0.34
N GLY A 248 -15.39 -2.45 1.46
CA GLY A 248 -14.45 -3.54 1.65
C GLY A 248 -14.79 -4.81 0.86
N GLN A 249 -13.83 -5.72 0.79
CA GLN A 249 -13.92 -7.00 0.09
C GLN A 249 -13.63 -8.16 1.04
N PRO A 250 -14.23 -9.34 0.85
CA PRO A 250 -14.02 -10.47 1.74
C PRO A 250 -12.55 -10.92 1.80
N ILE A 251 -12.04 -11.06 3.01
CA ILE A 251 -10.69 -11.56 3.31
C ILE A 251 -10.61 -13.04 2.94
N ARG A 252 -9.49 -13.42 2.32
CA ARG A 252 -9.16 -14.81 1.99
C ARG A 252 -7.76 -15.17 2.49
N THR A 253 -7.58 -16.45 2.76
CA THR A 253 -6.28 -17.06 3.05
C THR A 253 -5.53 -17.35 1.76
N ILE A 254 -4.22 -17.12 1.75
CA ILE A 254 -3.33 -17.50 0.64
C ILE A 254 -2.09 -18.23 1.17
N ASN A 255 -1.48 -19.05 0.32
CA ASN A 255 -0.31 -19.85 0.63
C ASN A 255 0.99 -19.04 0.51
N GLU A 256 1.09 -17.99 1.31
CA GLU A 256 2.26 -17.12 1.41
C GLU A 256 2.63 -16.91 2.90
N PRO A 257 3.91 -16.64 3.20
CA PRO A 257 4.33 -16.42 4.58
C PRO A 257 3.68 -15.17 5.18
N PRO A 258 3.48 -15.12 6.51
CA PRO A 258 3.01 -13.91 7.18
C PRO A 258 3.94 -12.71 6.93
N PRO A 259 3.42 -11.48 6.93
CA PRO A 259 4.09 -10.27 6.42
C PRO A 259 5.13 -9.67 7.38
N PHE A 260 6.05 -10.49 7.92
CA PHE A 260 7.10 -10.03 8.83
C PHE A 260 8.03 -9.00 8.17
N ASP A 261 8.49 -9.28 6.95
CA ASP A 261 9.39 -8.38 6.23
C ASP A 261 8.71 -7.06 5.88
N LEU A 262 7.43 -7.12 5.52
CA LEU A 262 6.63 -5.94 5.21
C LEU A 262 6.48 -5.06 6.45
N ASN A 263 6.16 -5.65 7.62
CA ASN A 263 6.05 -4.89 8.87
C ASN A 263 7.40 -4.27 9.27
N ARG A 264 8.48 -5.06 9.21
CA ARG A 264 9.83 -4.58 9.52
C ARG A 264 10.22 -3.39 8.65
N ARG A 265 10.03 -3.48 7.32
CA ARG A 265 10.34 -2.39 6.39
C ARG A 265 9.49 -1.14 6.68
N HIS A 266 8.22 -1.31 7.03
CA HIS A 266 7.37 -0.18 7.44
C HIS A 266 7.91 0.53 8.69
N LEU A 267 8.35 -0.22 9.70
CA LEU A 267 8.91 0.37 10.92
C LEU A 267 10.26 1.06 10.67
N GLU A 268 11.10 0.52 9.79
CA GLU A 268 12.34 1.20 9.37
C GLU A 268 12.01 2.50 8.63
N TYR A 269 11.06 2.45 7.68
CA TYR A 269 10.60 3.61 6.94
C TYR A 269 10.08 4.71 7.87
N ARG A 270 9.25 4.35 8.86
CA ARG A 270 8.66 5.29 9.82
C ARG A 270 9.69 6.01 10.70
N ARG A 271 10.90 5.47 10.85
CA ARG A 271 12.00 6.13 11.57
C ARG A 271 12.78 7.13 10.71
N THR A 272 12.74 6.98 9.40
CA THR A 272 13.56 7.76 8.48
C THR A 272 12.76 8.76 7.65
N TYR A 273 11.47 8.53 7.43
CA TYR A 273 10.67 9.33 6.50
C TYR A 273 10.64 10.83 6.85
N LEU A 274 10.41 11.20 8.12
CA LEU A 274 10.27 12.61 8.51
C LEU A 274 11.60 13.38 8.30
N PRO A 275 12.75 12.91 8.79
CA PRO A 275 14.04 13.55 8.49
C PRO A 275 14.35 13.59 6.99
N VAL A 276 13.98 12.57 6.22
CA VAL A 276 14.15 12.58 4.75
C VAL A 276 13.31 13.66 4.11
N GLN A 277 12.03 13.79 4.49
CA GLN A 277 11.13 14.85 3.98
C GLN A 277 11.61 16.25 4.38
N LEU A 278 12.11 16.43 5.61
CA LEU A 278 12.74 17.69 6.02
C LEU A 278 14.01 17.99 5.21
N GLY A 279 14.83 16.97 4.95
CA GLY A 279 16.01 17.06 4.09
C GLY A 279 15.67 17.41 2.65
N GLU A 280 14.57 16.87 2.12
CA GLU A 280 14.03 17.21 0.81
C GLU A 280 13.58 18.68 0.75
N VAL A 281 12.79 19.15 1.72
CA VAL A 281 12.37 20.56 1.80
C VAL A 281 13.59 21.48 1.88
N ALA A 282 14.58 21.11 2.68
CA ALA A 282 15.84 21.85 2.78
C ALA A 282 16.59 21.85 1.44
N PHE A 283 16.70 20.70 0.76
CA PHE A 283 17.35 20.59 -0.54
C PHE A 283 16.65 21.47 -1.59
N ILE A 284 15.32 21.38 -1.72
CA ILE A 284 14.55 22.18 -2.67
C ILE A 284 14.71 23.68 -2.38
N SER A 285 14.66 24.08 -1.10
CA SER A 285 14.81 25.48 -0.70
C SER A 285 16.22 26.01 -0.97
N LEU A 286 17.25 25.25 -0.58
CA LEU A 286 18.65 25.61 -0.74
C LEU A 286 19.14 25.52 -2.19
N ALA A 287 18.52 24.67 -3.02
CA ALA A 287 18.81 24.60 -4.44
C ALA A 287 18.04 25.67 -5.23
N GLY A 288 16.77 25.88 -4.91
CA GLY A 288 15.88 26.81 -5.60
C GLY A 288 16.31 28.27 -5.47
N LEU A 289 16.72 28.71 -4.28
CA LEU A 289 17.14 30.10 -4.05
C LEU A 289 18.34 30.53 -4.93
N PRO A 290 19.46 29.77 -5.00
CA PRO A 290 20.55 30.05 -5.93
C PRO A 290 20.13 30.01 -7.40
N ILE A 291 19.27 29.07 -7.79
CA ILE A 291 18.76 28.98 -9.17
C ILE A 291 17.97 30.26 -9.52
N ILE A 292 17.06 30.69 -8.66
CA ILE A 292 16.29 31.93 -8.84
C ILE A 292 17.22 33.14 -8.90
N ALA A 293 18.18 33.23 -7.98
CA ALA A 293 19.16 34.32 -7.96
C ALA A 293 19.99 34.35 -9.26
N ALA A 294 20.39 33.18 -9.79
CA ALA A 294 21.10 33.06 -11.05
C ALA A 294 20.25 33.54 -12.23
N LEU A 295 18.96 33.19 -12.28
CA LEU A 295 18.03 33.66 -13.31
C LEU A 295 17.86 35.19 -13.25
N VAL A 296 17.71 35.77 -12.06
CA VAL A 296 17.61 37.22 -11.86
C VAL A 296 18.90 37.93 -12.29
N LEU A 297 20.06 37.41 -11.88
CA LEU A 297 21.36 37.96 -12.27
C LEU A 297 21.59 37.88 -13.78
N MET A 298 21.21 36.76 -14.40
CA MET A 298 21.27 36.57 -15.85
C MET A 298 20.36 37.57 -16.58
N GLY A 299 19.13 37.79 -16.09
CA GLY A 299 18.21 38.80 -16.64
C GLY A 299 18.73 40.24 -16.52
N ARG A 300 19.46 40.55 -15.43
CA ARG A 300 20.02 41.91 -15.21
C ARG A 300 21.34 42.16 -15.94
N ARG A 301 22.23 41.17 -16.01
CA ARG A 301 23.61 41.33 -16.52
C ARG A 301 23.83 40.72 -17.90
N GLY A 302 22.86 39.97 -18.43
CA GLY A 302 22.94 39.26 -19.72
C GLY A 302 23.87 38.05 -19.75
N ARG A 303 24.71 37.85 -18.72
CA ARG A 303 25.64 36.71 -18.62
C ARG A 303 25.97 36.37 -17.17
N LEU A 304 26.28 35.09 -16.94
CA LEU A 304 26.82 34.57 -15.69
C LEU A 304 28.31 34.23 -15.87
N GLY A 305 29.10 34.32 -14.79
CA GLY A 305 30.49 33.86 -14.82
C GLY A 305 30.55 32.34 -15.03
N LEU A 306 31.52 31.84 -15.81
CA LEU A 306 31.60 30.44 -16.24
C LEU A 306 31.49 29.42 -15.08
N ARG A 307 32.22 29.65 -13.97
CA ARG A 307 32.18 28.76 -12.79
C ARG A 307 30.81 28.74 -12.11
N PHE A 308 30.19 29.90 -11.99
CA PHE A 308 28.87 30.03 -11.39
C PHE A 308 27.78 29.42 -12.28
N ALA A 309 27.85 29.64 -13.59
CA ALA A 309 26.97 29.01 -14.56
C ALA A 309 27.05 27.47 -14.50
N GLY A 310 28.27 26.92 -14.44
CA GLY A 310 28.47 25.47 -14.30
C GLY A 310 27.91 24.91 -12.99
N ALA A 311 28.09 25.62 -11.86
CA ALA A 311 27.51 25.21 -10.58
C ALA A 311 25.97 25.24 -10.60
N VAL A 312 25.38 26.29 -11.17
CA VAL A 312 23.92 26.41 -11.33
C VAL A 312 23.37 25.31 -12.25
N GLN A 313 24.08 24.98 -13.33
CA GLN A 313 23.69 23.89 -14.22
C GLN A 313 23.71 22.53 -13.52
N LEU A 314 24.78 22.22 -12.78
CA LEU A 314 24.85 20.99 -12.00
C LEU A 314 23.72 20.92 -10.96
N LEU A 315 23.44 22.03 -10.29
CA LEU A 315 22.37 22.13 -9.31
C LEU A 315 20.98 21.92 -9.96
N LEU A 316 20.74 22.53 -11.13
CA LEU A 316 19.53 22.32 -11.92
C LEU A 316 19.35 20.85 -12.31
N MET A 317 20.41 20.19 -12.78
CA MET A 317 20.33 18.77 -13.16
C MET A 317 20.16 17.86 -11.94
N ALA A 318 20.81 18.17 -10.83
CA ALA A 318 20.58 17.47 -9.57
C ALA A 318 19.11 17.60 -9.11
N SER A 319 18.56 18.82 -9.12
CA SER A 319 17.15 19.05 -8.79
C SER A 319 16.19 18.35 -9.76
N ALA A 320 16.51 18.27 -11.06
CA ALA A 320 15.70 17.55 -12.04
C ALA A 320 15.79 16.02 -11.88
N ALA A 321 16.93 15.49 -11.46
CA ALA A 321 17.13 14.06 -11.23
C ALA A 321 16.53 13.57 -9.90
N PHE A 322 16.48 14.45 -8.90
CA PHE A 322 16.09 14.10 -7.53
C PHE A 322 14.73 13.38 -7.39
N PRO A 323 13.63 13.81 -8.06
CA PRO A 323 12.34 13.11 -7.95
C PRO A 323 12.40 11.63 -8.38
N LEU A 324 13.20 11.32 -9.40
CA LEU A 324 13.39 9.93 -9.83
C LEU A 324 14.13 9.11 -8.77
N VAL A 325 15.15 9.69 -8.12
CA VAL A 325 15.90 9.02 -7.04
C VAL A 325 15.02 8.75 -5.82
N ILE A 326 14.17 9.72 -5.46
CA ILE A 326 13.17 9.60 -4.38
C ILE A 326 12.15 8.51 -4.69
N MET A 327 11.58 8.50 -5.91
CA MET A 327 10.65 7.45 -6.37
C MET A 327 11.32 6.07 -6.32
N ALA A 328 12.55 5.96 -6.80
CA ALA A 328 13.30 4.71 -6.84
C ALA A 328 13.81 4.26 -5.47
N GLY A 329 13.79 5.13 -4.45
CA GLY A 329 14.24 4.80 -3.10
C GLY A 329 13.45 3.70 -2.41
N GLY A 330 12.22 3.40 -2.85
CA GLY A 330 11.47 2.25 -2.36
C GLY A 330 12.08 0.89 -2.74
N LEU A 331 13.05 0.87 -3.67
CA LEU A 331 13.85 -0.32 -4.00
C LEU A 331 14.94 -0.62 -2.96
N LEU A 332 15.19 0.29 -2.01
CA LEU A 332 16.21 0.07 -0.98
C LEU A 332 15.87 -1.15 -0.13
N PRO A 333 16.86 -2.03 0.16
CA PRO A 333 16.63 -3.20 1.00
C PRO A 333 16.24 -2.82 2.43
N HIS A 334 16.83 -1.73 2.93
CA HIS A 334 16.61 -1.21 4.28
C HIS A 334 16.41 0.30 4.27
N PHE A 335 15.55 0.80 5.16
CA PHE A 335 15.31 2.24 5.34
C PHE A 335 16.09 2.76 6.54
N THR A 336 17.42 2.65 6.48
CA THR A 336 18.34 3.26 7.47
C THR A 336 19.13 4.39 6.82
N TYR A 337 19.64 5.33 7.61
CA TYR A 337 20.42 6.45 7.06
C TYR A 337 21.65 6.00 6.26
N ALA A 338 22.25 4.86 6.63
CA ALA A 338 23.39 4.28 5.91
C ALA A 338 23.04 3.83 4.48
N TRP A 339 21.77 3.52 4.21
CA TRP A 339 21.28 3.19 2.85
C TRP A 339 20.67 4.40 2.16
N VAL A 340 19.82 5.14 2.87
CA VAL A 340 19.05 6.24 2.31
C VAL A 340 19.94 7.42 1.91
N VAL A 341 20.88 7.84 2.75
CA VAL A 341 21.71 9.03 2.45
C VAL A 341 22.63 8.78 1.25
N PRO A 342 23.39 7.67 1.17
CA PRO A 342 24.19 7.40 -0.03
C PRO A 342 23.34 7.23 -1.28
N TRP A 343 22.15 6.62 -1.18
CA TRP A 343 21.23 6.50 -2.31
C TRP A 343 20.79 7.87 -2.84
N LEU A 344 20.34 8.75 -1.96
CA LEU A 344 19.91 10.10 -2.33
C LEU A 344 21.07 10.90 -2.93
N VAL A 345 22.25 10.90 -2.30
CA VAL A 345 23.39 11.69 -2.76
C VAL A 345 23.99 11.11 -4.05
N ALA A 346 24.39 9.84 -4.04
CA ALA A 346 25.05 9.22 -5.18
C ALA A 346 24.09 8.99 -6.35
N GLY A 347 22.83 8.64 -6.08
CA GLY A 347 21.80 8.52 -7.11
C GLY A 347 21.54 9.85 -7.81
N THR A 348 21.40 10.94 -7.04
CA THR A 348 21.11 12.26 -7.61
C THR A 348 22.29 12.80 -8.41
N VAL A 349 23.50 12.76 -7.83
CA VAL A 349 24.72 13.23 -8.52
C VAL A 349 25.03 12.34 -9.72
N GLY A 350 24.90 11.03 -9.59
CA GLY A 350 25.14 10.06 -10.66
C GLY A 350 24.19 10.25 -11.83
N LEU A 351 22.89 10.42 -11.58
CA LEU A 351 21.89 10.68 -12.62
C LEU A 351 22.06 12.05 -13.26
N ALA A 352 22.35 13.10 -12.49
CA ALA A 352 22.65 14.42 -13.03
C ALA A 352 23.86 14.38 -13.97
N PHE A 353 24.92 13.67 -13.58
CA PHE A 353 26.11 13.47 -14.41
C PHE A 353 25.80 12.64 -15.66
N ALA A 354 25.03 11.55 -15.54
CA ALA A 354 24.62 10.73 -16.67
C ALA A 354 23.76 11.53 -17.67
N ALA A 355 22.86 12.39 -17.17
CA ALA A 355 22.04 13.27 -17.99
C ALA A 355 22.90 14.27 -18.78
N GLU A 356 23.87 14.91 -18.13
CA GLU A 356 24.83 15.83 -18.78
C GLU A 356 25.69 15.12 -19.84
N ARG A 357 26.02 13.85 -19.63
CA ARG A 357 26.77 13.03 -20.60
C ARG A 357 25.89 12.43 -21.70
N SER A 358 24.58 12.55 -21.60
CA SER A 358 23.68 12.02 -22.61
C SER A 358 23.89 12.76 -23.94
N LYS A 359 24.05 12.01 -25.03
CA LYS A 359 24.24 12.58 -26.39
C LYS A 359 22.91 12.95 -27.05
N LEU A 360 21.85 13.16 -26.27
CA LEU A 360 20.53 13.53 -26.78
C LEU A 360 20.57 14.95 -27.35
N ARG A 361 19.83 15.17 -28.44
CA ARG A 361 19.89 16.42 -29.21
C ARG A 361 19.50 17.63 -28.33
N PRO A 362 20.28 18.73 -28.35
CA PRO A 362 19.91 19.99 -27.71
C PRO A 362 18.61 20.58 -28.30
N PRO A 363 17.91 21.48 -27.58
CA PRO A 363 18.36 22.19 -26.37
C PRO A 363 18.08 21.49 -25.03
N LEU A 364 17.19 20.49 -24.98
CA LEU A 364 16.76 19.84 -23.73
C LEU A 364 17.28 18.39 -23.58
N GLY A 365 18.39 18.04 -24.23
CA GLY A 365 18.93 16.67 -24.25
C GLY A 365 19.00 16.00 -22.86
N PRO A 366 19.68 16.60 -21.87
CA PRO A 366 19.77 16.06 -20.51
C PRO A 366 18.40 15.87 -19.83
N LEU A 367 17.49 16.83 -19.98
CA LEU A 367 16.14 16.74 -19.39
C LEU A 367 15.29 15.67 -20.07
N ARG A 368 15.43 15.48 -21.39
CA ARG A 368 14.79 14.38 -22.13
C ARG A 368 15.29 13.03 -21.65
N PHE A 369 16.59 12.91 -21.32
CA PHE A 369 17.15 11.69 -20.75
C PHE A 369 16.49 11.36 -19.40
N LEU A 370 16.44 12.33 -18.49
CA LEU A 370 15.82 12.15 -17.17
C LEU A 370 14.30 11.85 -17.29
N ALA A 371 13.61 12.52 -18.20
CA ALA A 371 12.20 12.31 -18.46
C ALA A 371 11.92 10.89 -19.01
N ALA A 372 12.70 10.46 -20.01
CA ALA A 372 12.62 9.10 -20.55
C ALA A 372 12.88 8.06 -19.47
N LEU A 373 13.91 8.28 -18.65
CA LEU A 373 14.26 7.36 -17.57
C LEU A 373 13.17 7.31 -16.49
N SER A 374 12.52 8.44 -16.18
CA SER A 374 11.43 8.51 -15.20
C SER A 374 10.19 7.75 -15.68
N VAL A 375 9.78 7.95 -16.94
CA VAL A 375 8.68 7.18 -17.54
C VAL A 375 9.04 5.69 -17.60
N ALA A 376 10.25 5.35 -18.04
CA ALA A 376 10.71 3.96 -18.10
C ALA A 376 10.70 3.30 -16.73
N PHE A 377 11.19 4.00 -15.69
CA PHE A 377 11.19 3.52 -14.31
C PHE A 377 9.78 3.20 -13.82
N VAL A 378 8.83 4.12 -14.01
CA VAL A 378 7.43 3.92 -13.63
C VAL A 378 6.81 2.73 -14.35
N VAL A 379 7.01 2.63 -15.68
CA VAL A 379 6.45 1.54 -16.49
C VAL A 379 7.05 0.21 -16.05
N VAL A 380 8.37 0.13 -15.87
CA VAL A 380 9.06 -1.08 -15.44
C VAL A 380 8.63 -1.51 -14.04
N ASP A 381 8.58 -0.59 -13.07
CA ASP A 381 8.17 -0.92 -11.69
C ASP A 381 6.72 -1.42 -11.65
N LEU A 382 5.80 -0.78 -12.38
CA LEU A 382 4.39 -1.19 -12.41
C LEU A 382 4.17 -2.48 -13.20
N ALA A 383 4.74 -2.59 -14.40
CA ALA A 383 4.47 -3.71 -15.31
C ALA A 383 5.22 -5.00 -14.92
N LEU A 384 6.47 -4.88 -14.44
CA LEU A 384 7.31 -6.04 -14.13
C LEU A 384 7.39 -6.36 -12.64
N PHE A 385 7.30 -5.35 -11.77
CA PHE A 385 7.47 -5.52 -10.32
C PHE A 385 6.20 -5.27 -9.50
N GLY A 386 5.07 -5.00 -10.16
CA GLY A 386 3.78 -4.79 -9.50
C GLY A 386 3.77 -3.60 -8.53
N GLY A 387 4.55 -2.56 -8.84
CA GLY A 387 4.65 -1.34 -8.04
C GLY A 387 5.47 -1.50 -6.76
N HIS A 388 6.52 -2.32 -6.76
CA HIS A 388 7.29 -2.63 -5.56
C HIS A 388 7.95 -1.39 -4.95
N ALA A 389 8.55 -0.51 -5.76
CA ALA A 389 9.13 0.74 -5.29
C ALA A 389 8.07 1.67 -4.68
N PHE A 390 6.88 1.68 -5.27
CA PHE A 390 5.77 2.54 -4.85
C PHE A 390 5.08 2.14 -3.54
N ARG A 391 5.44 1.00 -2.93
CA ARG A 391 4.91 0.60 -1.61
C ARG A 391 5.55 1.39 -0.46
N PHE A 392 6.82 1.76 -0.61
CA PHE A 392 7.62 2.49 0.39
C PHE A 392 8.43 3.61 -0.25
N PRO A 393 7.76 4.56 -0.90
CA PRO A 393 8.45 5.68 -1.54
C PRO A 393 9.13 6.56 -0.48
N LEU A 394 10.34 7.07 -0.75
CA LEU A 394 11.04 7.96 0.20
C LEU A 394 10.30 9.29 0.45
N GLU A 395 9.33 9.62 -0.40
CA GLU A 395 8.42 10.75 -0.26
C GLU A 395 6.97 10.25 -0.18
N GLY A 396 6.16 10.90 0.66
CA GLY A 396 4.74 10.55 0.85
C GLY A 396 4.47 9.51 1.93
N GLY A 397 3.35 8.79 1.80
CA GLY A 397 2.92 7.73 2.71
C GLY A 397 3.15 6.34 2.12
N THR A 398 3.08 5.30 2.95
CA THR A 398 3.24 3.92 2.51
C THR A 398 1.91 3.29 2.08
N ALA A 399 1.97 2.16 1.38
CA ALA A 399 0.77 1.38 1.06
C ALA A 399 0.01 0.88 2.30
N LEU A 400 0.65 0.91 3.48
CA LEU A 400 0.05 0.53 4.76
C LEU A 400 -0.71 1.67 5.46
N ASP A 401 -0.62 2.90 4.95
CA ASP A 401 -1.28 4.07 5.52
C ASP A 401 -2.80 4.04 5.25
N GLY A 402 -3.28 3.11 4.43
CA GLY A 402 -4.71 2.90 4.14
C GLY A 402 -5.33 3.94 3.20
N VAL A 403 -4.53 4.84 2.63
CA VAL A 403 -4.99 5.85 1.66
C VAL A 403 -5.01 5.29 0.25
N ARG A 404 -3.95 4.56 -0.15
CA ARG A 404 -3.83 3.84 -1.42
C ARG A 404 -3.02 2.57 -1.18
N PHE A 405 -3.59 1.42 -1.52
CA PHE A 405 -2.93 0.13 -1.28
C PHE A 405 -2.09 -0.36 -2.46
N TYR A 406 -2.32 0.17 -3.67
CA TYR A 406 -1.64 -0.26 -4.88
C TYR A 406 -1.49 0.89 -5.87
N GLY A 407 -0.54 0.71 -6.79
CA GLY A 407 -0.32 1.59 -7.93
C GLY A 407 0.56 2.79 -7.62
N MET A 408 0.31 3.87 -8.33
CA MET A 408 1.14 5.06 -8.32
C MET A 408 0.75 6.00 -7.17
N PRO A 409 1.71 6.39 -6.32
CA PRO A 409 1.48 7.34 -5.24
C PRO A 409 1.31 8.76 -5.81
N ASN A 410 0.62 9.63 -5.06
CA ASN A 410 0.30 10.99 -5.53
C ASN A 410 1.54 11.79 -5.92
N PHE A 411 2.62 11.68 -5.15
CA PHE A 411 3.83 12.44 -5.43
C PHE A 411 4.48 12.02 -6.76
N ALA A 412 4.29 10.78 -7.24
CA ALA A 412 4.83 10.32 -8.52
C ALA A 412 4.06 10.88 -9.74
N ILE A 413 2.84 11.40 -9.53
CA ILE A 413 2.02 11.97 -10.62
C ILE A 413 2.70 13.21 -11.22
N SER A 414 3.19 14.13 -10.39
CA SER A 414 3.77 15.39 -10.87
C SER A 414 5.06 15.17 -11.69
N PRO A 415 6.06 14.39 -11.22
CA PRO A 415 7.24 14.04 -12.01
C PRO A 415 6.90 13.29 -13.30
N LEU A 416 5.91 12.40 -13.27
CA LEU A 416 5.49 11.67 -14.48
C LEU A 416 4.86 12.60 -15.51
N LEU A 417 3.96 13.49 -15.09
CA LEU A 417 3.34 14.48 -15.97
C LEU A 417 4.40 15.40 -16.59
N ALA A 418 5.32 15.92 -15.77
CA ALA A 418 6.43 16.74 -16.26
C ALA A 418 7.30 15.97 -17.27
N SER A 419 7.62 14.70 -16.98
CA SER A 419 8.40 13.84 -17.87
C SER A 419 7.67 13.57 -19.19
N GLY A 420 6.37 13.27 -19.13
CA GLY A 420 5.52 13.06 -20.31
C GLY A 420 5.46 14.30 -21.19
N LEU A 421 5.33 15.50 -20.60
CA LEU A 421 5.33 16.76 -21.34
C LEU A 421 6.68 17.04 -22.01
N ILE A 422 7.79 16.81 -21.31
CA ILE A 422 9.14 16.99 -21.89
C ILE A 422 9.37 16.05 -23.07
N LEU A 423 8.92 14.80 -22.96
CA LEU A 423 9.04 13.81 -24.03
C LEU A 423 8.13 14.13 -25.20
N THR A 424 6.86 14.43 -24.96
CA THR A 424 5.90 14.75 -26.04
C THR A 424 6.29 16.01 -26.81
N TRP A 425 6.75 17.07 -26.11
CA TRP A 425 7.29 18.26 -26.75
C TRP A 425 8.53 17.97 -27.62
N SER A 426 9.25 16.88 -27.33
CA SER A 426 10.44 16.50 -28.07
C SER A 426 10.19 15.66 -29.31
N LEU A 427 8.98 15.15 -29.50
CA LEU A 427 8.61 14.33 -30.64
C LEU A 427 8.28 15.20 -31.86
N ASP A 428 8.74 14.78 -33.03
CA ASP A 428 8.28 15.36 -34.29
C ASP A 428 6.78 15.11 -34.45
N ALA A 429 6.05 16.03 -35.09
CA ALA A 429 4.58 16.02 -35.19
C ALA A 429 4.01 14.65 -35.63
N VAL A 430 4.69 13.97 -36.55
CA VAL A 430 4.32 12.63 -37.05
C VAL A 430 4.45 11.57 -35.96
N ALA A 431 5.54 11.58 -35.18
CA ALA A 431 5.72 10.65 -34.07
C ALA A 431 4.74 10.94 -32.92
N GLY A 432 4.43 12.23 -32.69
CA GLY A 432 3.38 12.64 -31.76
C GLY A 432 1.99 12.14 -32.16
N THR A 433 1.68 12.15 -33.46
CA THR A 433 0.36 11.71 -33.98
C THR A 433 0.18 10.19 -33.94
N VAL A 434 1.28 9.41 -33.98
CA VAL A 434 1.22 7.94 -33.83
C VAL A 434 1.04 7.51 -32.37
N LEU A 435 1.34 8.38 -31.41
CA LEU A 435 1.25 8.11 -29.97
C LEU A 435 -0.09 8.50 -29.32
N LEU A 436 -0.88 9.34 -30.00
CA LEU A 436 -2.27 9.68 -29.65
C LEU A 436 -3.23 8.72 -30.37
#